data_AF-A0A7K8FNN2-F1
#
_entry.id   AF-A0A7K8FNN2-F1
#
_cell.length_a   1.000
_cell.length_b   1.000
_cell.length_c   1.000
_cell.angle_alpha   90.00
_cell.angle_beta   90.00
_cell.angle_gamma   90.00
#
_symmetry.space_group_name_H-M   'P 1'
#
loop_
_entity.id
_entity.type
_entity.pdbx_description
1 polymer ?
#
loop_
_entity_poly.entity_id
_entity_poly.type
_entity_poly.pdbx_seq_one_letter_code
_entity_poly.pdbx_strand_id
1 'polypeptide(L)'
;DNLLRRAACQEAQAFGNQLIPATVPLKKATVFLNPAACKGKAGNLFEKNAAPILHLSGLDVTVVKTDYEGQAKKLLELMENTDLIIIAGGDGTVQEVITGLLRRADEAAFSKIPIGFIPLGKTCTLSHTLYPESTNQVQHITNATLAILKGETVPLDVLQIKGEKEQPVFAVSGLRWGSYRDAGVKVSKYWYLGPLKTKAAHFFSTFKEWPQKHQAALMYVGPTERPPEEPEEKPSRPPLYVRLYRRLRSYWSSPKELPQEVAPEDWEELKLSTIELSIATRNRQLDLTRTEDFMDICIEAESISKGEFVHRGSQKMRDPHMCPEGSQCIQASRCILQLPEGTEGSFGIDNEEYEAMPVEVKLLPRKLRFFCDPRMREQMLQAAVQ
;
A
#
# COMPACT_ATOMS: atom_id res chain seq x y z
N ASP A 1 10.35 26.09 -10.66
CA ASP A 1 9.25 25.25 -11.18
C ASP A 1 9.18 25.15 -12.70
N ASN A 2 8.99 26.24 -13.45
CA ASN A 2 8.86 26.15 -14.93
C ASN A 2 10.09 25.55 -15.61
N LEU A 3 11.30 25.85 -15.12
CA LEU A 3 12.53 25.24 -15.62
C LEU A 3 12.56 23.72 -15.39
N LEU A 4 12.10 23.25 -14.22
CA LEU A 4 12.01 21.82 -13.91
C LEU A 4 11.02 21.11 -14.83
N ARG A 5 9.83 21.71 -15.05
CA ARG A 5 8.83 21.18 -15.99
C ARG A 5 9.41 21.08 -17.40
N ARG A 6 10.10 22.12 -17.87
CA ARG A 6 10.72 22.12 -19.19
C ARG A 6 11.75 21.01 -19.34
N ALA A 7 12.65 20.87 -18.37
CA ALA A 7 13.67 19.83 -18.37
C ALA A 7 13.04 18.42 -18.38
N ALA A 8 12.04 18.19 -17.53
CA ALA A 8 11.33 16.91 -17.47
C ALA A 8 10.58 16.60 -18.78
N CYS A 9 9.93 17.58 -19.40
CA CYS A 9 9.29 17.38 -20.71
C CYS A 9 10.30 17.09 -21.82
N GLN A 10 11.49 17.70 -21.79
CA GLN A 10 12.56 17.41 -22.75
C GLN A 10 13.08 15.97 -22.60
N GLU A 11 13.23 15.50 -21.37
CA GLU A 11 13.57 14.10 -21.08
C GLU A 11 12.46 13.15 -21.56
N ALA A 12 11.19 13.46 -21.25
CA ALA A 12 10.03 12.69 -21.70
C ALA A 12 9.91 12.60 -23.23
N GLN A 13 10.18 13.71 -23.93
CA GLN A 13 10.19 13.76 -25.38
C GLN A 13 11.23 12.81 -26.00
N ALA A 14 12.38 12.64 -25.34
CA ALA A 14 13.39 11.68 -25.79
C ALA A 14 12.87 10.22 -25.74
N PHE A 15 12.02 9.89 -24.76
CA PHE A 15 11.33 8.59 -24.71
C PHE A 15 10.29 8.45 -25.84
N GLY A 16 9.48 9.48 -26.10
CA GLY A 16 8.47 9.44 -27.16
C GLY A 16 9.03 9.40 -28.59
N ASN A 17 10.24 9.91 -28.80
CA ASN A 17 10.91 9.89 -30.11
C ASN A 17 11.55 8.53 -30.46
N GLN A 18 11.40 7.50 -29.61
CA GLN A 18 11.90 6.16 -29.89
C GLN A 18 11.08 5.49 -30.99
N LEU A 19 11.76 4.83 -31.92
CA LEU A 19 11.12 4.13 -33.04
C LEU A 19 10.54 2.79 -32.56
N ILE A 20 9.29 2.54 -32.90
CA ILE A 20 8.62 1.24 -32.68
C ILE A 20 8.25 0.60 -34.03
N PRO A 21 8.35 -0.74 -34.16
CA PRO A 21 7.84 -1.43 -35.33
C PRO A 21 6.33 -1.24 -35.48
N ALA A 22 5.82 -1.09 -36.70
CA ALA A 22 4.39 -0.90 -36.97
C ALA A 22 3.50 -2.08 -36.51
N THR A 23 4.09 -3.23 -36.23
CA THR A 23 3.39 -4.44 -35.75
C THR A 23 3.15 -4.43 -34.23
N VAL A 24 3.88 -3.61 -33.47
CA VAL A 24 3.78 -3.57 -32.00
C VAL A 24 2.79 -2.46 -31.61
N PRO A 25 1.72 -2.79 -30.85
CA PRO A 25 0.80 -1.77 -30.37
C PRO A 25 1.48 -0.87 -29.33
N LEU A 26 1.00 0.38 -29.22
CA LEU A 26 1.40 1.28 -28.14
C LEU A 26 0.99 0.71 -26.79
N LYS A 27 1.84 0.92 -25.79
CA LYS A 27 1.54 0.53 -24.41
C LYS A 27 0.40 1.40 -23.88
N LYS A 28 -0.62 0.75 -23.32
CA LYS A 28 -1.79 1.41 -22.73
C LYS A 28 -1.58 1.68 -21.26
N ALA A 29 -1.76 2.93 -20.85
CA ALA A 29 -1.66 3.37 -19.47
C ALA A 29 -3.00 3.93 -18.98
N THR A 30 -3.50 3.41 -17.86
CA THR A 30 -4.73 3.93 -17.22
C THR A 30 -4.38 4.64 -15.93
N VAL A 31 -4.71 5.94 -15.87
CA VAL A 31 -4.44 6.80 -14.73
C VAL A 31 -5.69 6.94 -13.87
N PHE A 32 -5.62 6.57 -12.60
CA PHE A 32 -6.64 6.84 -11.59
C PHE A 32 -6.27 8.11 -10.83
N LEU A 33 -6.99 9.20 -11.09
CA LEU A 33 -6.75 10.51 -10.50
C LEU A 33 -7.84 10.83 -9.48
N ASN A 34 -7.45 11.09 -8.24
CA ASN A 34 -8.33 11.67 -7.23
C ASN A 34 -8.17 13.21 -7.20
N PRO A 35 -9.07 13.99 -7.84
CA PRO A 35 -8.97 15.45 -7.88
C PRO A 35 -9.18 16.09 -6.51
N ALA A 36 -9.93 15.46 -5.60
CA ALA A 36 -10.21 15.96 -4.24
C ALA A 36 -8.98 15.88 -3.31
N ALA A 37 -7.97 15.08 -3.67
CA ALA A 37 -6.74 14.97 -2.90
C ALA A 37 -6.01 16.33 -2.73
N CYS A 38 -5.24 16.43 -1.64
CA CYS A 38 -4.52 17.65 -1.24
C CYS A 38 -5.40 18.93 -1.23
N LYS A 39 -6.61 18.83 -0.63
CA LYS A 39 -7.58 19.94 -0.56
C LYS A 39 -8.06 20.41 -1.94
N GLY A 40 -8.33 19.48 -2.85
CA GLY A 40 -8.85 19.79 -4.20
C GLY A 40 -7.82 20.35 -5.19
N LYS A 41 -6.52 20.27 -4.87
CA LYS A 41 -5.45 20.79 -5.75
C LYS A 41 -4.82 19.72 -6.64
N ALA A 42 -5.07 18.45 -6.36
CA ALA A 42 -4.42 17.32 -7.04
C ALA A 42 -4.68 17.34 -8.56
N GLY A 43 -5.92 17.64 -8.99
CA GLY A 43 -6.22 17.77 -10.42
C GLY A 43 -5.34 18.79 -11.13
N ASN A 44 -5.26 20.02 -10.62
CA ASN A 44 -4.40 21.06 -11.20
C ASN A 44 -2.90 20.73 -11.14
N LEU A 45 -2.46 20.03 -10.08
CA LEU A 45 -1.07 19.59 -9.96
C LEU A 45 -0.73 18.50 -10.99
N PHE A 46 -1.63 17.55 -11.22
CA PHE A 46 -1.47 16.51 -12.22
C PHE A 46 -1.39 17.10 -13.63
N GLU A 47 -2.39 17.90 -14.01
CA GLU A 47 -2.50 18.49 -15.36
C GLU A 47 -1.30 19.38 -15.71
N LYS A 48 -0.71 20.06 -14.72
CA LYS A 48 0.45 20.96 -14.94
C LYS A 48 1.81 20.27 -14.91
N ASN A 49 1.96 19.21 -14.11
CA ASN A 49 3.28 18.66 -13.79
C ASN A 49 3.50 17.24 -14.34
N ALA A 50 2.45 16.41 -14.45
CA ALA A 50 2.57 15.00 -14.83
C ALA A 50 1.95 14.70 -16.20
N ALA A 51 0.76 15.22 -16.50
CA ALA A 51 0.06 14.95 -17.76
C ALA A 51 0.91 15.25 -19.02
N PRO A 52 1.65 16.39 -19.11
CA PRO A 52 2.49 16.66 -20.28
C PRO A 52 3.60 15.63 -20.47
N ILE A 53 4.20 15.15 -19.37
CA ILE A 53 5.27 14.13 -19.40
C ILE A 53 4.72 12.81 -19.94
N LEU A 54 3.55 12.39 -19.46
CA LEU A 54 2.90 11.15 -19.90
C LEU A 54 2.52 11.21 -21.38
N HIS A 55 1.92 12.31 -21.86
CA HIS A 55 1.54 12.44 -23.27
C HIS A 55 2.73 12.56 -24.22
N LEU A 56 3.87 13.10 -23.78
CA LEU A 56 5.09 13.16 -24.59
C LEU A 56 5.84 11.83 -24.67
N SER A 57 5.52 10.86 -23.81
CA SER A 57 6.28 9.61 -23.68
C SER A 57 5.94 8.53 -24.70
N GLY A 58 4.94 8.75 -25.56
CA GLY A 58 4.48 7.74 -26.53
C GLY A 58 3.60 6.64 -25.92
N LEU A 59 2.96 6.90 -24.79
CA LEU A 59 1.97 6.01 -24.17
C LEU A 59 0.54 6.39 -24.62
N ASP A 60 -0.33 5.39 -24.75
CA ASP A 60 -1.78 5.61 -24.89
C ASP A 60 -2.38 5.80 -23.49
N VAL A 61 -2.54 7.06 -23.08
CA VAL A 61 -2.88 7.45 -21.71
C VAL A 61 -4.36 7.75 -21.58
N THR A 62 -5.08 6.91 -20.82
CA THR A 62 -6.47 7.15 -20.44
C THR A 62 -6.54 7.64 -18.99
N VAL A 63 -7.05 8.85 -18.78
CA VAL A 63 -7.18 9.43 -17.43
C VAL A 63 -8.61 9.27 -16.93
N VAL A 64 -8.77 8.52 -15.85
CA VAL A 64 -10.02 8.36 -15.10
C VAL A 64 -9.96 9.26 -13.87
N LYS A 65 -10.93 10.17 -13.76
CA LYS A 65 -11.12 11.00 -12.56
C LYS A 65 -12.12 10.32 -11.64
N THR A 66 -11.78 10.20 -10.36
CA THR A 66 -12.69 9.70 -9.33
C THR A 66 -13.47 10.86 -8.71
N ASP A 67 -14.76 10.66 -8.52
CA ASP A 67 -15.70 11.63 -7.97
C ASP A 67 -15.93 11.39 -6.47
N TYR A 68 -15.90 10.13 -6.03
CA TYR A 68 -16.14 9.73 -4.64
C TYR A 68 -15.32 8.50 -4.21
N GLU A 69 -15.26 8.27 -2.90
CA GLU A 69 -14.55 7.16 -2.26
C GLU A 69 -15.08 5.80 -2.71
N GLY A 70 -14.19 4.88 -3.06
CA GLY A 70 -14.52 3.54 -3.54
C GLY A 70 -14.98 3.46 -4.99
N GLN A 71 -15.05 4.58 -5.74
CA GLN A 71 -15.30 4.54 -7.18
C GLN A 71 -14.12 3.91 -7.94
N ALA A 72 -12.88 4.18 -7.53
CA ALA A 72 -11.70 3.59 -8.15
C ALA A 72 -11.76 2.07 -8.08
N LYS A 73 -12.11 1.56 -6.90
CA LYS A 73 -12.28 0.12 -6.62
C LYS A 73 -13.31 -0.54 -7.54
N LYS A 74 -14.51 0.04 -7.65
CA LYS A 74 -15.58 -0.49 -8.54
C LYS A 74 -15.17 -0.44 -10.01
N LEU A 75 -14.52 0.64 -10.43
CA LEU A 75 -14.08 0.76 -11.82
C LEU A 75 -12.98 -0.25 -12.13
N LEU A 76 -12.07 -0.48 -11.18
CA LEU A 76 -11.02 -1.48 -11.35
C LEU A 76 -11.56 -2.88 -11.48
N GLU A 77 -12.64 -3.24 -10.79
CA GLU A 77 -13.30 -4.55 -10.94
C GLU A 77 -13.84 -4.78 -12.35
N LEU A 78 -14.21 -3.71 -13.07
CA LEU A 78 -14.79 -3.76 -14.42
C LEU A 78 -13.77 -3.42 -15.52
N MET A 79 -12.56 -3.01 -15.16
CA MET A 79 -11.55 -2.56 -16.10
C MET A 79 -11.08 -3.70 -17.01
N GLU A 80 -10.85 -3.37 -18.28
CA GLU A 80 -10.20 -4.26 -19.23
C GLU A 80 -8.68 -4.36 -18.97
N ASN A 81 -8.01 -5.25 -19.70
CA ASN A 81 -6.57 -5.43 -19.58
C ASN A 81 -5.81 -4.17 -20.05
N THR A 82 -4.86 -3.73 -19.23
CA THR A 82 -3.97 -2.59 -19.50
C THR A 82 -2.52 -3.01 -19.27
N ASP A 83 -1.58 -2.32 -19.89
CA ASP A 83 -0.15 -2.64 -19.72
C ASP A 83 0.45 -1.96 -18.49
N LEU A 84 -0.19 -0.88 -18.04
CA LEU A 84 0.29 0.00 -16.97
C LEU A 84 -0.90 0.64 -16.24
N ILE A 85 -0.86 0.60 -14.91
CA ILE A 85 -1.80 1.33 -14.04
C ILE A 85 -1.03 2.45 -13.34
N ILE A 86 -1.55 3.67 -13.37
CA ILE A 86 -0.93 4.83 -12.69
C ILE A 86 -1.91 5.37 -11.66
N ILE A 87 -1.48 5.50 -10.42
CA ILE A 87 -2.26 6.05 -9.31
C ILE A 87 -1.79 7.47 -9.04
N ALA A 88 -2.67 8.45 -9.19
CA ALA A 88 -2.38 9.86 -8.95
C ALA A 88 -3.22 10.38 -7.77
N GLY A 89 -2.62 10.39 -6.57
CA GLY A 89 -3.36 10.63 -5.33
C GLY A 89 -2.50 10.58 -4.07
N GLY A 90 -3.11 10.22 -2.95
CA GLY A 90 -2.44 9.91 -1.69
C GLY A 90 -2.64 8.45 -1.29
N ASP A 91 -2.28 8.12 -0.05
CA ASP A 91 -2.28 6.72 0.45
C ASP A 91 -3.65 6.03 0.33
N GLY A 92 -4.75 6.71 0.69
CA GLY A 92 -6.10 6.13 0.51
C GLY A 92 -6.45 5.81 -0.95
N THR A 93 -6.04 6.66 -1.91
CA THR A 93 -6.24 6.35 -3.34
C THR A 93 -5.42 5.15 -3.79
N VAL A 94 -4.24 4.93 -3.20
CA VAL A 94 -3.44 3.73 -3.44
C VAL A 94 -4.13 2.50 -2.89
N GLN A 95 -4.62 2.59 -1.65
CA GLN A 95 -5.36 1.53 -0.97
C GLN A 95 -6.62 1.12 -1.76
N GLU A 96 -7.41 2.08 -2.25
CA GLU A 96 -8.62 1.80 -3.02
C GLU A 96 -8.32 1.04 -4.32
N VAL A 97 -7.31 1.50 -5.06
CA VAL A 97 -6.91 0.89 -6.33
C VAL A 97 -6.38 -0.52 -6.12
N ILE A 98 -5.52 -0.72 -5.13
CA ILE A 98 -4.95 -2.04 -4.82
C ILE A 98 -6.03 -2.99 -4.33
N THR A 99 -6.93 -2.50 -3.47
CA THR A 99 -8.07 -3.29 -3.01
C THR A 99 -8.97 -3.68 -4.17
N GLY A 100 -9.25 -2.77 -5.11
CA GLY A 100 -9.98 -3.09 -6.34
C GLY A 100 -9.27 -4.13 -7.19
N LEU A 101 -7.95 -4.04 -7.33
CA LEU A 101 -7.13 -4.93 -8.14
C LEU A 101 -7.12 -6.36 -7.60
N LEU A 102 -6.87 -6.50 -6.30
CA LEU A 102 -6.72 -7.80 -5.63
C LEU A 102 -8.06 -8.45 -5.25
N ARG A 103 -9.19 -7.74 -5.41
CA ARG A 103 -10.53 -8.36 -5.29
C ARG A 103 -11.03 -9.00 -6.56
N ARG A 104 -10.34 -8.78 -7.69
CA ARG A 104 -10.76 -9.32 -8.98
C ARG A 104 -10.59 -10.84 -9.03
N ALA A 105 -11.47 -11.49 -9.81
CA ALA A 105 -11.36 -12.93 -10.06
C ALA A 105 -10.09 -13.32 -10.85
N ASP A 106 -9.55 -12.40 -11.66
CA ASP A 106 -8.32 -12.53 -12.44
C ASP A 106 -7.12 -11.81 -11.80
N GLU A 107 -7.13 -11.65 -10.47
CA GLU A 107 -6.08 -10.95 -9.72
C GLU A 107 -4.65 -11.45 -10.01
N ALA A 108 -4.46 -12.74 -10.30
CA ALA A 108 -3.15 -13.32 -10.59
C ALA A 108 -2.50 -12.80 -11.89
N ALA A 109 -3.32 -12.34 -12.85
CA ALA A 109 -2.83 -11.68 -14.05
C ALA A 109 -2.59 -10.18 -13.79
N PHE A 110 -3.54 -9.53 -13.12
CA PHE A 110 -3.47 -8.09 -12.83
C PHE A 110 -2.37 -7.72 -11.84
N SER A 111 -2.02 -8.59 -10.88
CA SER A 111 -0.95 -8.34 -9.92
C SER A 111 0.44 -8.26 -10.57
N LYS A 112 0.57 -8.78 -11.80
CA LYS A 112 1.79 -8.69 -12.60
C LYS A 112 1.91 -7.38 -13.38
N ILE A 113 0.80 -6.66 -13.55
CA ILE A 113 0.79 -5.35 -14.22
C ILE A 113 1.52 -4.37 -13.30
N PRO A 114 2.56 -3.67 -13.79
CA PRO A 114 3.31 -2.75 -12.97
C PRO A 114 2.48 -1.48 -12.68
N ILE A 115 2.62 -0.97 -11.46
CA ILE A 115 1.83 0.15 -10.93
C ILE A 115 2.74 1.37 -10.74
N GLY A 116 2.41 2.48 -11.39
CA GLY A 116 3.04 3.77 -11.17
C GLY A 116 2.33 4.55 -10.07
N PHE A 117 3.08 5.23 -9.20
CA PHE A 117 2.50 6.09 -8.17
C PHE A 117 2.96 7.54 -8.35
N ILE A 118 2.02 8.47 -8.50
CA ILE A 118 2.27 9.91 -8.58
C ILE A 118 1.76 10.55 -7.27
N PRO A 119 2.68 10.97 -6.37
CA PRO A 119 2.30 11.49 -5.07
C PRO A 119 1.72 12.90 -5.18
N LEU A 120 0.39 12.99 -5.11
CA LEU A 120 -0.36 14.25 -5.11
C LEU A 120 -0.95 14.57 -3.72
N GLY A 121 -0.81 13.66 -2.76
CA GLY A 121 -1.19 13.85 -1.36
C GLY A 121 -0.26 14.82 -0.61
N LYS A 122 -0.64 15.15 0.65
CA LYS A 122 0.23 15.95 1.54
C LYS A 122 1.29 15.10 2.25
N THR A 123 0.91 13.88 2.57
CA THR A 123 1.73 12.84 3.20
C THR A 123 1.47 11.59 2.40
N CYS A 124 2.53 10.99 1.87
CA CYS A 124 2.46 9.75 1.11
C CYS A 124 3.53 8.82 1.63
N THR A 125 3.13 7.78 2.36
CA THR A 125 4.09 6.87 3.00
C THR A 125 4.94 6.13 1.97
N LEU A 126 4.32 5.68 0.87
CA LEU A 126 5.02 4.95 -0.20
C LEU A 126 5.96 5.81 -1.04
N SER A 127 5.78 7.14 -1.08
CA SER A 127 6.64 7.98 -1.91
C SER A 127 8.06 8.04 -1.39
N HIS A 128 8.26 7.94 -0.07
CA HIS A 128 9.58 7.91 0.55
C HIS A 128 10.36 6.62 0.22
N THR A 129 9.66 5.51 -0.02
CA THR A 129 10.26 4.26 -0.48
C THR A 129 10.63 4.32 -1.95
N LEU A 130 9.71 4.79 -2.80
CA LEU A 130 9.86 4.66 -4.25
C LEU A 130 10.71 5.76 -4.89
N TYR A 131 10.78 6.94 -4.26
CA TYR A 131 11.40 8.13 -4.83
C TYR A 131 12.32 8.84 -3.84
N PRO A 132 13.36 9.53 -4.34
CA PRO A 132 14.20 10.36 -3.48
C PRO A 132 13.40 11.47 -2.80
N GLU A 133 13.77 11.78 -1.56
CA GLU A 133 13.18 12.91 -0.84
C GLU A 133 13.45 14.22 -1.59
N SER A 134 12.43 15.07 -1.65
CA SER A 134 12.55 16.37 -2.31
C SER A 134 11.75 17.43 -1.57
N THR A 135 12.34 18.61 -1.43
CA THR A 135 11.72 19.76 -0.77
C THR A 135 10.69 20.45 -1.66
N ASN A 136 10.85 20.36 -2.99
CA ASN A 136 9.93 20.95 -3.95
C ASN A 136 8.90 19.93 -4.45
N GLN A 137 7.61 20.20 -4.20
CA GLN A 137 6.50 19.35 -4.62
C GLN A 137 6.45 19.11 -6.14
N VAL A 138 6.77 20.12 -6.95
CA VAL A 138 6.79 19.97 -8.42
C VAL A 138 7.88 19.00 -8.83
N GLN A 139 9.06 19.12 -8.24
CA GLN A 139 10.18 18.21 -8.50
C GLN A 139 9.83 16.78 -8.12
N HIS A 140 9.16 16.58 -6.98
CA HIS A 140 8.72 15.26 -6.54
C HIS A 140 7.79 14.60 -7.56
N ILE A 141 6.77 15.34 -8.02
CA ILE A 141 5.78 14.85 -8.99
C ILE A 141 6.44 14.56 -10.35
N THR A 142 7.31 15.46 -10.83
CA THR A 142 7.99 15.26 -12.11
C THR A 142 8.93 14.07 -12.06
N ASN A 143 9.70 13.91 -10.98
CA ASN A 143 10.62 12.78 -10.81
C ASN A 143 9.87 11.45 -10.72
N ALA A 144 8.78 11.40 -9.95
CA ALA A 144 7.92 10.22 -9.87
C ALA A 144 7.35 9.83 -11.25
N THR A 145 6.91 10.82 -12.03
CA THR A 145 6.39 10.58 -13.39
C THR A 145 7.48 10.09 -14.34
N LEU A 146 8.69 10.66 -14.26
CA LEU A 146 9.84 10.21 -15.06
C LEU A 146 10.32 8.81 -14.67
N ALA A 147 10.24 8.44 -13.38
CA ALA A 147 10.57 7.09 -12.93
C ALA A 147 9.67 6.02 -13.56
N ILE A 148 8.37 6.33 -13.72
CA ILE A 148 7.43 5.47 -14.45
C ILE A 148 7.88 5.28 -15.91
N LEU A 149 8.35 6.34 -16.58
CA LEU A 149 8.84 6.26 -17.97
C LEU A 149 10.15 5.46 -18.09
N LYS A 150 11.03 5.57 -17.10
CA LYS A 150 12.29 4.80 -17.05
C LYS A 150 12.04 3.29 -16.95
N GLY A 151 10.92 2.89 -16.36
CA GLY A 151 10.44 1.51 -16.41
C GLY A 151 11.02 0.58 -15.34
N GLU A 152 11.78 1.11 -14.37
CA GLU A 152 12.36 0.33 -13.28
C GLU A 152 11.30 -0.04 -12.25
N THR A 153 11.18 -1.33 -11.93
CA THR A 153 10.16 -1.84 -11.01
C THR A 153 10.74 -2.53 -9.79
N VAL A 154 10.07 -2.39 -8.65
CA VAL A 154 10.37 -3.05 -7.37
C VAL A 154 9.13 -3.81 -6.89
N PRO A 155 9.28 -5.07 -6.43
CA PRO A 155 8.17 -5.79 -5.82
C PRO A 155 7.89 -5.26 -4.41
N LEU A 156 6.61 -5.02 -4.09
CA LEU A 156 6.14 -4.62 -2.77
C LEU A 156 5.27 -5.70 -2.14
N ASP A 157 5.35 -5.78 -0.82
CA ASP A 157 4.47 -6.63 -0.02
C ASP A 157 3.11 -5.94 0.18
N VAL A 158 2.06 -6.74 0.38
CA VAL A 158 0.71 -6.25 0.67
C VAL A 158 0.15 -7.02 1.85
N LEU A 159 -0.55 -6.34 2.74
CA LEU A 159 -1.32 -6.96 3.82
C LEU A 159 -2.74 -7.20 3.32
N GLN A 160 -3.20 -8.45 3.45
CA GLN A 160 -4.60 -8.80 3.31
C GLN A 160 -5.24 -8.77 4.69
N ILE A 161 -6.22 -7.89 4.88
CA ILE A 161 -6.96 -7.71 6.13
C ILE A 161 -8.40 -8.17 5.87
N LYS A 162 -8.80 -9.25 6.52
CA LYS A 162 -10.12 -9.87 6.33
C LYS A 162 -10.90 -9.80 7.63
N GLY A 163 -12.03 -9.07 7.61
CA GLY A 163 -13.04 -9.14 8.65
C GLY A 163 -13.96 -10.34 8.46
N GLU A 164 -14.74 -10.69 9.48
CA GLU A 164 -15.65 -11.85 9.44
C GLU A 164 -16.78 -11.70 8.40
N LYS A 165 -17.33 -10.49 8.26
CA LYS A 165 -18.53 -10.21 7.44
C LYS A 165 -18.22 -9.46 6.15
N GLU A 166 -17.07 -8.80 6.07
CA GLU A 166 -16.72 -7.93 4.96
C GLU A 166 -15.78 -8.60 3.97
N GLN A 167 -15.77 -8.10 2.74
CA GLN A 167 -14.78 -8.48 1.75
C GLN A 167 -13.37 -8.02 2.17
N PRO A 168 -12.31 -8.79 1.83
CA PRO A 168 -10.95 -8.52 2.27
C PRO A 168 -10.45 -7.16 1.77
N VAL A 169 -9.89 -6.35 2.66
CA VAL A 169 -9.24 -5.07 2.37
C VAL A 169 -7.74 -5.31 2.22
N PHE A 170 -7.09 -4.59 1.31
CA PHE A 170 -5.65 -4.73 1.08
C PHE A 170 -4.93 -3.42 1.40
N ALA A 171 -3.81 -3.52 2.11
CA ALA A 171 -3.03 -2.37 2.55
C ALA A 171 -1.56 -2.54 2.18
N VAL A 172 -0.88 -1.46 1.80
CA VAL A 172 0.55 -1.47 1.45
C VAL A 172 1.40 -1.06 2.63
N SER A 173 0.94 -0.11 3.45
CA SER A 173 1.72 0.40 4.58
C SER A 173 1.39 -0.35 5.86
N GLY A 174 0.14 -0.30 6.31
CA GLY A 174 -0.24 -0.99 7.54
C GLY A 174 -1.61 -0.65 8.13
N LEU A 175 -1.94 -1.38 9.20
CA LEU A 175 -3.08 -1.17 10.07
C LEU A 175 -2.63 -0.53 11.39
N ARG A 176 -3.39 0.45 11.88
CA ARG A 176 -3.18 1.10 13.17
C ARG A 176 -4.46 1.13 13.99
N TRP A 177 -4.34 0.87 15.27
CA TRP A 177 -5.45 0.91 16.20
C TRP A 177 -5.01 1.51 17.54
N GLY A 178 -5.68 2.58 17.97
CA GLY A 178 -5.48 3.14 19.31
C GLY A 178 -5.42 4.67 19.35
N SER A 179 -4.94 5.16 20.49
CA SER A 179 -5.10 6.56 20.91
C SER A 179 -4.40 7.58 19.99
N TYR A 180 -3.22 7.24 19.47
CA TYR A 180 -2.48 8.13 18.57
C TYR A 180 -3.20 8.33 17.24
N ARG A 181 -3.80 7.25 16.70
CA ARG A 181 -4.63 7.30 15.49
C ARG A 181 -5.86 8.17 15.73
N ASP A 182 -6.57 7.98 16.83
CA ASP A 182 -7.78 8.74 17.16
C ASP A 182 -7.51 10.23 17.39
N ALA A 183 -6.38 10.55 18.00
CA ALA A 183 -5.90 11.92 18.09
C ALA A 183 -5.54 12.49 16.70
N GLY A 184 -4.90 11.69 15.85
CA GLY A 184 -4.54 12.03 14.47
C GLY A 184 -5.73 12.44 13.60
N VAL A 185 -6.83 11.69 13.66
CA VAL A 185 -8.09 12.02 12.96
C VAL A 185 -8.63 13.39 13.38
N LYS A 186 -8.54 13.71 14.68
CA LYS A 186 -9.02 14.98 15.26
C LYS A 186 -8.13 16.18 14.92
N VAL A 187 -6.89 15.99 14.48
CA VAL A 187 -5.97 17.09 14.10
C VAL A 187 -6.58 18.02 13.05
N SER A 188 -7.36 17.46 12.12
CA SER A 188 -8.05 18.22 11.07
C SER A 188 -9.08 19.21 11.62
N LYS A 189 -9.77 18.84 12.72
CA LYS A 189 -10.78 19.67 13.39
C LYS A 189 -10.17 20.91 14.03
N TYR A 190 -8.92 20.82 14.50
CA TYR A 190 -8.19 21.92 15.12
C TYR A 190 -7.45 22.82 14.12
N TRP A 191 -8.01 23.02 12.92
CA TRP A 191 -7.38 23.79 11.84
C TRP A 191 -7.01 25.23 12.25
N TYR A 192 -7.74 25.82 13.21
CA TYR A 192 -7.56 27.18 13.72
C TYR A 192 -6.28 27.36 14.56
N LEU A 193 -5.68 26.27 15.07
CA LEU A 193 -4.44 26.31 15.87
C LEU A 193 -3.16 26.28 15.03
N GLY A 194 -3.27 26.32 13.70
CA GLY A 194 -2.13 26.43 12.78
C GLY A 194 -1.05 25.36 13.02
N PRO A 195 0.20 25.73 13.38
CA PRO A 195 1.29 24.78 13.62
C PRO A 195 1.12 23.96 14.90
N LEU A 196 0.35 24.45 15.87
CA LEU A 196 0.15 23.78 17.15
C LEU A 196 -0.95 22.71 17.11
N LYS A 197 -1.75 22.65 16.03
CA LYS A 197 -2.90 21.74 15.91
C LYS A 197 -2.56 20.28 16.20
N THR A 198 -1.38 19.81 15.80
CA THR A 198 -0.96 18.42 16.00
C THR A 198 -0.73 18.15 17.48
N LYS A 199 0.11 18.96 18.14
CA LYS A 199 0.37 18.86 19.58
C LYS A 199 -0.91 19.07 20.40
N ALA A 200 -1.73 20.04 20.00
CA ALA A 200 -3.00 20.34 20.67
C ALA A 200 -4.00 19.18 20.57
N ALA A 201 -4.09 18.47 19.44
CA ALA A 201 -4.96 17.31 19.31
C ALA A 201 -4.60 16.20 20.29
N HIS A 202 -3.32 15.85 20.38
CA HIS A 202 -2.82 14.87 21.35
C HIS A 202 -2.93 15.36 22.79
N PHE A 203 -2.76 16.66 23.04
CA PHE A 203 -2.94 17.22 24.38
C PHE A 203 -4.42 17.17 24.80
N PHE A 204 -5.34 17.56 23.91
CA PHE A 204 -6.78 17.50 24.19
C PHE A 204 -7.30 16.08 24.34
N SER A 205 -6.72 15.08 23.66
CA SER A 205 -7.10 13.68 23.91
C SER A 205 -6.74 13.21 25.32
N THR A 206 -5.67 13.74 25.92
CA THR A 206 -5.26 13.40 27.31
C THR A 206 -6.19 13.95 28.40
N PHE A 207 -7.06 14.92 28.08
CA PHE A 207 -8.03 15.46 29.04
C PHE A 207 -9.32 14.66 29.12
N LYS A 208 -9.69 13.94 28.06
CA LYS A 208 -10.95 13.20 28.05
C LYS A 208 -10.87 12.02 29.03
N GLU A 209 -9.94 11.11 28.78
CA GLU A 209 -9.68 9.93 29.59
C GLU A 209 -8.17 9.64 29.51
N TRP A 210 -7.53 9.36 30.64
CA TRP A 210 -6.12 8.98 30.67
C TRP A 210 -5.87 7.95 31.77
N PRO A 211 -5.19 6.82 31.46
CA PRO A 211 -4.70 6.37 30.15
C PRO A 211 -5.80 5.75 29.27
N GLN A 212 -5.81 6.06 27.97
CA GLN A 212 -6.68 5.40 26.97
C GLN A 212 -6.05 4.07 26.58
N LYS A 213 -6.42 3.03 27.32
CA LYS A 213 -5.92 1.67 27.09
C LYS A 213 -6.91 0.90 26.23
N HIS A 214 -6.37 0.14 25.29
CA HIS A 214 -7.12 -0.77 24.44
C HIS A 214 -6.66 -2.19 24.75
N GLN A 215 -7.61 -3.06 25.09
CA GLN A 215 -7.35 -4.48 25.34
C GLN A 215 -7.73 -5.29 24.10
N ALA A 216 -6.86 -6.22 23.71
CA ALA A 216 -7.12 -7.15 22.61
C ALA A 216 -6.33 -8.45 22.82
N ALA A 217 -6.75 -9.51 22.15
CA ALA A 217 -5.96 -10.74 22.03
C ALA A 217 -5.38 -10.81 20.61
N LEU A 218 -4.10 -11.14 20.52
CA LEU A 218 -3.35 -11.19 19.28
C LEU A 218 -2.77 -12.60 19.15
N MET A 219 -3.28 -13.35 18.18
CA MET A 219 -2.72 -14.65 17.82
C MET A 219 -1.82 -14.45 16.61
N TYR A 220 -0.62 -15.01 16.58
CA TYR A 220 0.27 -14.85 15.43
C TYR A 220 1.04 -16.12 15.11
N VAL A 221 1.49 -16.19 13.86
CA VAL A 221 2.41 -17.20 13.33
C VAL A 221 3.72 -16.51 12.97
N GLY A 222 4.84 -17.13 13.32
CA GLY A 222 6.17 -16.58 13.08
C GLY A 222 6.51 -16.31 11.61
N PRO A 223 7.71 -15.77 11.33
CA PRO A 223 8.20 -15.52 9.97
C PRO A 223 8.17 -16.78 9.11
N THR A 224 7.90 -16.61 7.81
CA THR A 224 7.92 -17.72 6.85
C THR A 224 9.16 -17.61 5.98
N GLU A 225 9.90 -18.72 5.84
CA GLU A 225 11.00 -18.79 4.88
C GLU A 225 10.48 -18.66 3.45
N ARG A 226 11.19 -17.89 2.64
CA ARG A 226 10.80 -17.67 1.26
C ARG A 226 10.94 -18.98 0.46
N PRO A 227 9.87 -19.45 -0.22
CA PRO A 227 10.02 -20.53 -1.20
C PRO A 227 10.92 -20.05 -2.36
N PRO A 228 11.81 -20.90 -2.89
CA PRO A 228 12.69 -20.51 -3.98
C PRO A 228 11.87 -19.92 -5.14
N GLU A 229 12.32 -18.79 -5.72
CA GLU A 229 11.68 -18.17 -6.88
C GLU A 229 11.75 -19.15 -8.05
N GLU A 230 10.73 -19.98 -8.22
CA GLU A 230 10.60 -20.81 -9.41
C GLU A 230 10.49 -19.89 -10.63
N PRO A 231 11.30 -20.09 -11.70
CA PRO A 231 11.16 -19.29 -12.90
C PRO A 231 9.74 -19.41 -13.42
N GLU A 232 9.10 -18.27 -13.72
CA GLU A 232 7.75 -18.20 -14.26
C GLU A 232 7.68 -18.89 -15.64
N GLU A 233 7.58 -20.21 -15.68
CA GLU A 233 7.16 -20.91 -16.87
C GLU A 233 5.68 -20.58 -17.10
N LYS A 234 5.40 -19.73 -18.09
CA LYS A 234 4.04 -19.62 -18.62
C LYS A 234 3.63 -21.03 -19.03
N PRO A 235 2.62 -21.66 -18.39
CA PRO A 235 2.24 -23.01 -18.77
C PRO A 235 1.84 -22.98 -20.23
N SER A 236 2.60 -23.70 -21.06
CA SER A 236 2.30 -23.79 -22.49
C SER A 236 0.86 -24.27 -22.64
N ARG A 237 0.10 -23.59 -23.50
CA ARG A 237 -1.33 -23.89 -23.65
C ARG A 237 -1.46 -25.35 -24.05
N PRO A 238 -2.07 -26.23 -23.21
CA PRO A 238 -2.02 -27.65 -23.46
C PRO A 238 -2.68 -27.98 -24.80
N PRO A 239 -2.20 -28.98 -25.53
CA PRO A 239 -2.76 -29.38 -26.82
C PRO A 239 -4.23 -29.79 -26.70
N LEU A 240 -4.95 -29.71 -27.82
CA LEU A 240 -6.42 -29.77 -27.87
C LEU A 240 -6.99 -31.07 -27.25
N TYR A 241 -6.29 -32.20 -27.43
CA TYR A 241 -6.67 -33.50 -26.86
C TYR A 241 -6.61 -33.52 -25.33
N VAL A 242 -5.63 -32.85 -24.71
CA VAL A 242 -5.51 -32.75 -23.23
C VAL A 242 -6.67 -31.96 -22.66
N ARG A 243 -7.13 -30.91 -23.37
CA ARG A 243 -8.29 -30.12 -22.94
C ARG A 243 -9.59 -30.90 -23.09
N LEU A 244 -9.75 -31.64 -24.19
CA LEU A 244 -10.90 -32.51 -24.40
C LEU A 244 -10.95 -33.61 -23.33
N TYR A 245 -9.82 -34.27 -23.07
CA TYR A 245 -9.69 -35.28 -22.03
C TYR A 245 -9.92 -34.70 -20.63
N ARG A 246 -9.40 -33.51 -20.32
CA ARG A 246 -9.62 -32.86 -19.01
C ARG A 246 -11.08 -32.46 -18.82
N ARG A 247 -11.76 -32.01 -19.89
CA ARG A 247 -13.19 -31.65 -19.89
C ARG A 247 -14.09 -32.89 -19.79
N LEU A 248 -13.72 -33.99 -20.45
CA LEU A 248 -14.34 -35.29 -20.25
C LEU A 248 -14.07 -35.78 -18.83
N ARG A 249 -12.83 -35.81 -18.36
CA ARG A 249 -12.49 -36.21 -17.00
C ARG A 249 -13.27 -35.42 -15.95
N SER A 250 -13.40 -34.10 -16.08
CA SER A 250 -14.22 -33.27 -15.17
C SER A 250 -15.72 -33.55 -15.24
N TYR A 251 -16.23 -34.02 -16.37
CA TYR A 251 -17.64 -34.42 -16.52
C TYR A 251 -17.93 -35.76 -15.82
N TRP A 252 -16.92 -36.63 -15.72
CA TRP A 252 -17.03 -37.97 -15.14
C TRP A 252 -16.43 -38.08 -13.72
N SER A 253 -15.62 -37.11 -13.28
CA SER A 253 -15.10 -37.02 -11.93
C SER A 253 -15.95 -36.08 -11.10
N SER A 254 -16.59 -36.60 -10.04
CA SER A 254 -17.05 -35.74 -8.95
C SER A 254 -15.87 -34.93 -8.39
N PRO A 255 -16.05 -33.66 -7.98
CA PRO A 255 -14.98 -32.91 -7.34
C PRO A 255 -14.63 -33.64 -6.04
N LYS A 256 -13.50 -34.35 -6.04
CA LYS A 256 -12.82 -34.67 -4.79
C LYS A 256 -12.00 -33.44 -4.45
N GLU A 257 -12.49 -32.65 -3.50
CA GLU A 257 -11.63 -31.77 -2.73
C GLU A 257 -10.55 -32.67 -2.12
N LEU A 258 -9.36 -32.66 -2.73
CA LEU A 258 -8.17 -33.16 -2.05
C LEU A 258 -8.00 -32.24 -0.83
N PRO A 259 -8.06 -32.77 0.40
CA PRO A 259 -7.67 -31.96 1.55
C PRO A 259 -6.22 -31.58 1.31
N GLN A 260 -5.96 -30.28 1.11
CA GLN A 260 -4.61 -29.79 1.37
C GLN A 260 -4.40 -30.05 2.87
N GLU A 261 -3.52 -31.00 3.20
CA GLU A 261 -2.98 -31.14 4.55
C GLU A 261 -2.19 -29.86 4.83
N VAL A 262 -2.88 -28.84 5.35
CA VAL A 262 -2.24 -27.66 5.91
C VAL A 262 -1.55 -28.16 7.18
N ALA A 263 -0.22 -28.07 7.21
CA ALA A 263 0.54 -28.36 8.43
C ALA A 263 -0.11 -27.60 9.61
N PRO A 264 -0.24 -28.21 10.79
CA PRO A 264 -0.79 -27.51 11.95
C PRO A 264 0.08 -26.27 12.19
N GLU A 265 -0.52 -25.09 11.99
CA GLU A 265 0.14 -23.82 12.26
C GLU A 265 0.22 -23.66 13.78
N ASP A 266 1.44 -23.57 14.33
CA ASP A 266 1.65 -23.31 15.75
C ASP A 266 1.34 -21.83 16.03
N TRP A 267 0.12 -21.55 16.50
CA TRP A 267 -0.31 -20.19 16.87
C TRP A 267 0.16 -19.84 18.28
N GLU A 268 0.83 -18.70 18.41
CA GLU A 268 1.15 -18.10 19.71
C GLU A 268 0.07 -17.07 20.08
N GLU A 269 -0.55 -17.22 21.26
CA GLU A 269 -1.55 -16.29 21.77
C GLU A 269 -0.92 -15.30 22.74
N LEU A 270 -1.12 -14.00 22.47
CA LEU A 270 -0.66 -12.90 23.29
C LEU A 270 -1.83 -11.99 23.67
N LYS A 271 -2.08 -11.86 24.98
CA LYS A 271 -3.07 -10.92 25.51
C LYS A 271 -2.41 -9.57 25.71
N LEU A 272 -2.95 -8.56 25.06
CA LEU A 272 -2.38 -7.23 24.96
C LEU A 272 -3.28 -6.20 25.59
N SER A 273 -2.65 -5.24 26.26
CA SER A 273 -3.26 -4.01 26.71
C SER A 273 -2.27 -2.90 26.37
N THR A 274 -2.65 -2.01 25.45
CA THR A 274 -1.74 -1.00 24.89
C THR A 274 -2.43 0.33 24.62
N ILE A 275 -1.62 1.36 24.37
CA ILE A 275 -2.10 2.67 23.92
C ILE A 275 -2.35 2.65 22.40
N GLU A 276 -1.45 2.00 21.66
CA GLU A 276 -1.58 1.79 20.22
C GLU A 276 -0.97 0.44 19.81
N LEU A 277 -1.64 -0.21 18.88
CA LEU A 277 -1.17 -1.35 18.11
C LEU A 277 -0.98 -0.91 16.66
N SER A 278 0.16 -1.25 16.06
CA SER A 278 0.41 -1.03 14.64
C SER A 278 0.98 -2.29 14.00
N ILE A 279 0.35 -2.74 12.92
CA ILE A 279 0.80 -3.84 12.07
C ILE A 279 1.25 -3.22 10.75
N ALA A 280 2.51 -3.36 10.39
CA ALA A 280 3.09 -2.69 9.23
C ALA A 280 3.91 -3.63 8.36
N THR A 281 3.94 -3.35 7.07
CA THR A 281 4.88 -3.99 6.15
C THR A 281 6.28 -3.41 6.31
N ARG A 282 7.28 -4.14 5.82
CA ARG A 282 8.65 -3.65 5.68
C ARG A 282 8.89 -2.84 4.42
N ASN A 283 7.83 -2.40 3.73
CA ASN A 283 7.96 -1.63 2.49
C ASN A 283 8.71 -0.31 2.69
N ARG A 284 8.80 0.21 3.92
CA ARG A 284 9.57 1.43 4.19
C ARG A 284 11.08 1.24 4.05
N GLN A 285 11.62 0.12 4.54
CA GLN A 285 13.03 -0.23 4.47
C GLN A 285 13.14 -1.54 3.72
N LEU A 286 12.91 -1.45 2.42
CA LEU A 286 12.71 -2.59 1.57
C LEU A 286 14.06 -3.25 1.26
N ASP A 287 14.26 -4.43 1.82
CA ASP A 287 15.39 -5.30 1.53
C ASP A 287 14.96 -6.39 0.54
N LEU A 288 15.58 -6.38 -0.63
CA LEU A 288 15.29 -7.31 -1.72
C LEU A 288 16.04 -8.66 -1.58
N THR A 289 17.04 -8.78 -0.72
CA THR A 289 17.78 -10.04 -0.52
C THR A 289 17.34 -10.83 0.70
N ARG A 290 16.49 -10.25 1.56
CA ARG A 290 15.95 -10.91 2.75
C ARG A 290 15.46 -12.33 2.44
N THR A 291 15.78 -13.30 3.29
CA THR A 291 15.39 -14.71 3.13
C THR A 291 14.02 -15.03 3.70
N GLU A 292 13.57 -14.27 4.69
CA GLU A 292 12.29 -14.44 5.36
C GLU A 292 11.32 -13.34 4.96
N ASP A 293 10.04 -13.70 4.87
CA ASP A 293 8.95 -12.77 4.60
C ASP A 293 8.05 -12.67 5.84
N PHE A 294 7.96 -11.46 6.40
CA PHE A 294 7.19 -11.16 7.60
C PHE A 294 6.79 -9.67 7.68
N MET A 295 5.75 -9.39 8.46
CA MET A 295 5.28 -8.06 8.85
C MET A 295 5.72 -7.76 10.28
N ASP A 296 5.92 -6.48 10.58
CA ASP A 296 6.28 -6.02 11.92
C ASP A 296 5.00 -5.62 12.67
N ILE A 297 4.77 -6.25 13.83
CA ILE A 297 3.71 -5.93 14.77
C ILE A 297 4.33 -5.18 15.94
N CYS A 298 4.01 -3.90 16.05
CA CYS A 298 4.48 -3.05 17.14
C CYS A 298 3.38 -2.79 18.16
N ILE A 299 3.68 -3.16 19.39
CA ILE A 299 2.80 -3.13 20.56
C ILE A 299 3.37 -2.10 21.52
N GLU A 300 2.75 -0.93 21.60
CA GLU A 300 3.28 0.18 22.38
C GLU A 300 2.93 0.06 23.87
N ALA A 301 3.93 0.32 24.73
CA ALA A 301 3.81 0.20 26.17
C ALA A 301 2.72 1.11 26.77
N GLU A 302 2.11 0.65 27.87
CA GLU A 302 1.07 1.40 28.58
C GLU A 302 1.59 2.55 29.43
N SER A 303 2.83 2.46 29.90
CA SER A 303 3.40 3.33 30.94
C SER A 303 4.07 4.58 30.37
N ILE A 304 3.38 5.27 29.46
CA ILE A 304 3.88 6.52 28.85
C ILE A 304 3.41 7.71 29.69
N SER A 305 4.20 8.79 29.75
CA SER A 305 3.77 10.05 30.39
C SER A 305 2.94 10.92 29.43
N LYS A 306 2.06 11.78 29.94
CA LYS A 306 1.26 12.68 29.07
C LYS A 306 2.11 13.57 28.16
N GLY A 307 3.24 14.09 28.67
CA GLY A 307 4.15 14.94 27.90
C GLY A 307 4.82 14.17 26.77
N GLU A 308 5.26 12.95 27.07
CA GLU A 308 5.85 12.04 26.09
C GLU A 308 4.82 11.58 25.05
N PHE A 309 3.57 11.34 25.44
CA PHE A 309 2.48 11.05 24.52
C PHE A 309 2.30 12.18 23.49
N VAL A 310 2.27 13.44 23.92
CA VAL A 310 2.13 14.57 22.97
C VAL A 310 3.35 14.69 22.04
N HIS A 311 4.55 14.45 22.56
CA HIS A 311 5.78 14.49 21.77
C HIS A 311 5.82 13.37 20.72
N ARG A 312 5.63 12.12 21.16
CA ARG A 312 5.59 10.91 20.31
C ARG A 312 4.46 11.00 19.29
N GLY A 313 3.27 11.49 19.66
CA GLY A 313 2.16 11.66 18.75
C GLY A 313 2.48 12.60 17.58
N SER A 314 3.23 13.68 17.85
CA SER A 314 3.68 14.59 16.79
C SER A 314 4.68 13.93 15.82
N GLN A 315 5.52 13.03 16.32
CA GLN A 315 6.43 12.24 15.49
C GLN A 315 5.66 11.18 14.69
N LYS A 316 4.73 10.45 15.32
CA LYS A 316 3.87 9.45 14.67
C LYS A 316 2.94 10.01 13.59
N MET A 317 2.65 11.30 13.61
CA MET A 317 1.92 11.97 12.53
C MET A 317 2.77 12.20 11.28
N ARG A 318 4.11 12.24 11.42
CA ARG A 318 5.04 12.25 10.29
C ARG A 318 5.40 10.82 9.88
N ASP A 319 5.54 9.97 10.88
CA ASP A 319 5.93 8.58 10.73
C ASP A 319 4.94 7.63 11.42
N PRO A 320 3.87 7.21 10.72
CA PRO A 320 2.80 6.39 11.28
C PRO A 320 3.21 5.07 11.92
N HIS A 321 4.24 4.43 11.38
CA HIS A 321 4.64 3.07 11.74
C HIS A 321 5.95 3.02 12.54
N MET A 322 6.43 4.17 13.01
CA MET A 322 7.56 4.23 13.92
C MET A 322 7.23 3.53 15.23
N CYS A 323 8.08 2.58 15.61
CA CYS A 323 7.98 1.84 16.86
C CYS A 323 8.96 2.46 17.89
N PRO A 324 8.45 3.12 18.94
CA PRO A 324 9.30 3.84 19.89
C PRO A 324 10.00 2.90 20.88
N GLU A 325 11.09 3.38 21.48
CA GLU A 325 11.87 2.67 22.49
C GLU A 325 11.00 2.22 23.67
N GLY A 326 11.14 0.95 24.07
CA GLY A 326 10.34 0.29 25.09
C GLY A 326 9.05 -0.37 24.57
N SER A 327 8.75 -0.30 23.27
CA SER A 327 7.67 -1.06 22.65
C SER A 327 8.11 -2.49 22.35
N GLN A 328 7.17 -3.43 22.38
CA GLN A 328 7.41 -4.81 21.96
C GLN A 328 7.17 -4.91 20.45
N CYS A 329 8.19 -5.32 19.70
CA CYS A 329 8.09 -5.56 18.26
C CYS A 329 8.15 -7.07 17.99
N ILE A 330 7.14 -7.60 17.32
CA ILE A 330 7.02 -9.01 16.97
C ILE A 330 7.03 -9.14 15.46
N GLN A 331 7.71 -10.15 14.95
CA GLN A 331 7.75 -10.46 13.52
C GLN A 331 6.81 -11.63 13.26
N ALA A 332 5.88 -11.46 12.33
CA ALA A 332 4.87 -12.47 12.04
C ALA A 332 4.58 -12.53 10.54
N SER A 333 4.14 -13.68 10.03
CA SER A 333 3.66 -13.82 8.64
C SER A 333 2.14 -13.65 8.54
N ARG A 334 1.42 -14.09 9.59
CA ARG A 334 -0.03 -14.05 9.73
C ARG A 334 -0.39 -13.73 11.18
N CYS A 335 -1.43 -12.95 11.40
CA CYS A 335 -1.96 -12.71 12.73
C CYS A 335 -3.49 -12.56 12.72
N ILE A 336 -4.12 -12.84 13.85
CA ILE A 336 -5.54 -12.64 14.09
C ILE A 336 -5.66 -11.71 15.28
N LEU A 337 -6.30 -10.57 15.06
CA LEU A 337 -6.60 -9.59 16.09
C LEU A 337 -8.05 -9.78 16.55
N GLN A 338 -8.21 -10.22 17.80
CA GLN A 338 -9.52 -10.35 18.44
C GLN A 338 -9.75 -9.16 19.37
N LEU A 339 -10.84 -8.45 19.12
CA LEU A 339 -11.30 -7.34 19.95
C LEU A 339 -12.41 -7.82 20.89
N PRO A 340 -12.48 -7.31 22.13
CA PRO A 340 -13.58 -7.62 23.03
C PRO A 340 -14.92 -7.09 22.47
N GLU A 341 -16.01 -7.82 22.76
CA GLU A 341 -17.35 -7.47 22.31
C GLU A 341 -17.77 -6.06 22.80
N GLY A 342 -18.25 -5.23 21.87
CA GLY A 342 -18.65 -3.84 22.19
C GLY A 342 -17.50 -2.82 22.20
N THR A 343 -16.32 -3.18 21.70
CA THR A 343 -15.23 -2.21 21.49
C THR A 343 -15.64 -1.15 20.48
N GLU A 344 -15.99 0.05 20.95
CA GLU A 344 -16.17 1.21 20.09
C GLU A 344 -14.81 1.73 19.64
N GLY A 345 -14.65 1.92 18.33
CA GLY A 345 -13.43 2.47 17.75
C GLY A 345 -13.33 2.19 16.26
N SER A 346 -12.28 2.73 15.66
CA SER A 346 -12.03 2.53 14.24
C SER A 346 -10.55 2.21 14.01
N PHE A 347 -10.29 1.29 13.09
CA PHE A 347 -8.96 1.07 12.55
C PHE A 347 -8.57 2.21 11.59
N GLY A 348 -7.26 2.47 11.53
CA GLY A 348 -6.63 3.24 10.48
C GLY A 348 -5.87 2.32 9.54
N ILE A 349 -6.40 2.04 8.35
CA ILE A 349 -5.73 1.23 7.33
C ILE A 349 -5.24 2.18 6.25
N ASP A 350 -3.92 2.30 6.04
CA ASP A 350 -3.31 3.24 5.08
C ASP A 350 -3.90 4.68 5.11
N ASN A 351 -4.21 5.16 6.32
CA ASN A 351 -4.80 6.46 6.62
C ASN A 351 -6.29 6.65 6.23
N GLU A 352 -7.00 5.54 6.00
CA GLU A 352 -8.46 5.48 5.91
C GLU A 352 -9.10 4.87 7.17
N GLU A 353 -10.34 5.26 7.44
CA GLU A 353 -11.09 4.86 8.63
C GLU A 353 -11.97 3.64 8.34
N TYR A 354 -11.75 2.56 9.10
CA TYR A 354 -12.54 1.33 9.03
C TYR A 354 -13.10 1.01 10.41
N GLU A 355 -14.30 0.43 10.49
CA GLU A 355 -14.88 0.02 11.76
C GLU A 355 -14.01 -1.05 12.44
N ALA A 356 -13.80 -0.92 13.75
CA ALA A 356 -13.01 -1.89 14.49
C ALA A 356 -13.81 -3.19 14.67
N MET A 357 -13.24 -4.30 14.20
CA MET A 357 -13.82 -5.63 14.31
C MET A 357 -12.71 -6.69 14.43
N PRO A 358 -13.01 -7.94 14.81
CA PRO A 358 -12.05 -9.02 14.72
C PRO A 358 -11.58 -9.19 13.27
N VAL A 359 -10.26 -9.17 13.07
CA VAL A 359 -9.65 -9.24 11.74
C VAL A 359 -8.52 -10.24 11.68
N GLU A 360 -8.46 -10.96 10.57
CA GLU A 360 -7.32 -11.77 10.19
C GLU A 360 -6.43 -10.96 9.24
N VAL A 361 -5.16 -10.83 9.57
CA VAL A 361 -4.15 -10.14 8.76
C VAL A 361 -3.14 -11.15 8.24
N LYS A 362 -2.94 -11.16 6.93
CA LYS A 362 -1.99 -12.04 6.24
C LYS A 362 -1.06 -11.22 5.36
N LEU A 363 0.24 -11.48 5.43
CA LEU A 363 1.20 -10.91 4.50
C LEU A 363 1.15 -11.63 3.15
N LEU A 364 1.09 -10.86 2.07
CA LEU A 364 1.26 -11.30 0.69
C LEU A 364 2.60 -10.75 0.19
N PRO A 365 3.69 -11.54 0.27
CA PRO A 365 5.01 -11.05 -0.08
C PRO A 365 5.12 -10.79 -1.58
N ARG A 366 5.77 -9.68 -1.96
CA ARG A 366 6.11 -9.31 -3.36
C ARG A 366 4.93 -9.39 -4.34
N LYS A 367 3.70 -9.20 -3.86
CA LYS A 367 2.48 -9.45 -4.63
C LYS A 367 2.31 -8.45 -5.78
N LEU A 368 2.76 -7.21 -5.60
CA LEU A 368 2.61 -6.12 -6.57
C LEU A 368 3.97 -5.58 -7.02
N ARG A 369 4.04 -5.03 -8.24
CA ARG A 369 5.25 -4.40 -8.77
C ARG A 369 5.00 -2.90 -8.94
N PHE A 370 5.82 -2.07 -8.30
CA PHE A 370 5.73 -0.61 -8.38
C PHE A 370 6.91 -0.02 -9.15
N PHE A 371 6.67 1.05 -9.90
CA PHE A 371 7.78 1.83 -10.46
C PHE A 371 8.51 2.59 -9.36
N CYS A 372 9.83 2.64 -9.48
CA CYS A 372 10.70 3.35 -8.55
C CYS A 372 11.77 4.14 -9.32
N ASP A 373 12.39 5.11 -8.65
CA ASP A 373 13.57 5.76 -9.20
C ASP A 373 14.74 4.74 -9.23
N PRO A 374 15.50 4.64 -10.34
CA PRO A 374 16.63 3.72 -10.43
C PRO A 374 17.63 3.85 -9.27
N ARG A 375 17.82 5.05 -8.74
CA ARG A 375 18.72 5.31 -7.60
C ARG A 375 18.23 4.66 -6.31
N MET A 376 16.90 4.63 -6.11
CA MET A 376 16.30 3.99 -4.94
C MET A 376 16.45 2.47 -5.04
N ARG A 377 16.28 1.90 -6.25
CA ARG A 377 16.48 0.47 -6.50
C ARG A 377 17.91 0.03 -6.20
N GLU A 378 18.91 0.81 -6.60
CA GLU A 378 20.31 0.54 -6.28
C GLU A 378 20.56 0.54 -4.76
N GLN A 379 19.97 1.49 -4.02
CA GLN A 379 20.07 1.53 -2.56
C GLN A 379 19.42 0.32 -1.88
N MET A 380 18.25 -0.11 -2.35
CA MET A 380 17.56 -1.31 -1.85
C MET A 380 18.38 -2.59 -2.08
N LEU A 381 19.17 -2.64 -3.16
CA LEU A 381 20.06 -3.77 -3.46
C LEU A 381 21.40 -3.68 -2.70
N GLN A 382 21.85 -2.48 -2.31
CA GLN A 382 23.10 -2.29 -1.55
C GLN A 382 22.91 -2.45 -0.04
N ALA A 383 21.76 -2.03 0.50
CA ALA A 383 21.38 -2.27 1.90
C ALA A 383 21.30 -3.77 2.23
N ALA A 384 21.22 -4.60 1.20
CA ALA A 384 21.20 -6.05 1.22
C ALA A 384 22.59 -6.71 1.39
N VAL A 385 23.69 -5.97 1.24
CA VAL A 385 25.08 -6.48 1.25
C VAL A 385 25.83 -6.11 2.54
N GLN A 386 25.29 -5.17 3.32
CA GLN A 386 25.83 -4.73 4.62
C GLN A 386 25.00 -5.32 5.75
#